data_AF-A0A929UEY4-F1
#
_entry.id   AF-A0A929UEY4-F1
#
_cell.length_a   1.000
_cell.length_b   1.000
_cell.length_c   1.000
_cell.angle_alpha   90.00
_cell.angle_beta   90.00
_cell.angle_gamma   90.00
#
_symmetry.space_group_name_H-M   'P 1'
#
loop_
_entity.id
_entity.type
_entity.pdbx_description
1 polymer ?
#
loop_
_entity_poly.entity_id
_entity_poly.type
_entity_poly.pdbx_seq_one_letter_code
_entity_poly.pdbx_strand_id
1 'polypeptide(L)'
;IDENRLLMEVAIFADKSCVDEELVRLKSHMQTLRKTLEKTESGNGIGKKMDFIVQEMNREANTILSKTSDIAISERTVELKSEIEKVREQIQNLE
;
A
#
# COMPACT_ATOMS: atom_id res chain seq x y z
N ILE A 1 -13.70 -30.54 -20.19
CA ILE A 1 -13.78 -29.40 -19.25
C ILE A 1 -14.91 -28.53 -19.76
N ASP A 2 -15.87 -28.16 -18.92
CA ASP A 2 -16.96 -27.26 -19.31
C ASP A 2 -16.38 -25.85 -19.51
N GLU A 3 -16.50 -25.33 -20.73
CA GLU A 3 -15.92 -24.04 -21.14
C GLU A 3 -16.48 -22.88 -20.30
N ASN A 4 -17.76 -22.93 -19.93
CA ASN A 4 -18.38 -21.89 -19.09
C ASN A 4 -17.79 -21.90 -17.67
N ARG A 5 -17.51 -23.10 -17.13
CA ARG A 5 -16.85 -23.22 -15.82
C ARG A 5 -15.42 -22.70 -15.86
N LEU A 6 -14.67 -23.00 -16.93
CA LEU A 6 -13.32 -22.50 -17.11
C LEU A 6 -13.28 -20.97 -17.19
N LEU A 7 -14.17 -20.36 -17.98
CA LEU A 7 -14.28 -18.90 -18.10
C LEU A 7 -14.60 -18.24 -16.75
N MET A 8 -15.50 -18.85 -15.97
CA MET A 8 -15.84 -18.35 -14.63
C MET A 8 -14.64 -18.42 -13.67
N GLU A 9 -13.91 -19.54 -13.66
CA GLU A 9 -12.72 -19.71 -12.82
C GLU A 9 -11.62 -18.71 -13.20
N VAL A 10 -11.40 -18.45 -14.49
CA VAL A 10 -10.46 -17.45 -14.98
C VAL A 10 -10.85 -16.04 -14.55
N ALA A 11 -12.13 -15.68 -14.64
CA ALA A 11 -12.61 -14.37 -14.21
C ALA A 11 -12.41 -14.15 -12.69
N ILE A 12 -12.74 -15.16 -11.88
CA ILE A 12 -12.52 -15.12 -10.42
C ILE A 12 -11.03 -15.02 -10.09
N PHE A 13 -10.19 -15.75 -10.82
CA PHE A 13 -8.74 -15.69 -10.62
C PHE A 13 -8.17 -14.30 -10.97
N ALA A 14 -8.60 -13.72 -12.09
CA ALA A 14 -8.19 -12.39 -12.52
C ALA A 14 -8.57 -11.32 -11.48
N ASP A 15 -9.80 -11.37 -10.96
CA ASP A 15 -10.26 -10.45 -9.91
C ASP A 15 -9.44 -10.61 -8.61
N LYS A 16 -9.16 -11.85 -8.21
CA LYS A 16 -8.38 -12.15 -7.00
C LYS A 16 -6.89 -11.78 -7.10
N SER A 17 -6.34 -11.75 -8.31
CA SER A 17 -4.92 -11.42 -8.56
C SER A 17 -4.70 -9.96 -8.95
N CYS A 18 -5.76 -9.20 -9.22
CA CYS A 18 -5.69 -7.80 -9.59
C CYS A 18 -5.33 -6.91 -8.39
N VAL A 19 -4.29 -6.10 -8.56
CA VAL A 19 -3.76 -5.16 -7.55
C VAL A 19 -3.87 -3.68 -7.97
N ASP A 20 -4.60 -3.39 -9.04
CA ASP A 20 -4.66 -2.05 -9.63
C ASP A 20 -5.22 -1.00 -8.65
N GLU A 21 -6.25 -1.37 -7.89
CA GLU A 21 -6.86 -0.48 -6.89
C GLU A 21 -5.86 -0.12 -5.78
N GLU A 22 -5.12 -1.10 -5.28
CA GLU A 22 -4.12 -0.92 -4.23
C GLU A 22 -2.96 -0.04 -4.72
N LEU A 23 -2.53 -0.20 -5.97
CA LEU A 23 -1.48 0.66 -6.57
C LEU A 23 -1.95 2.12 -6.69
N VAL A 24 -3.19 2.34 -7.13
CA VAL A 24 -3.78 3.69 -7.23
C VAL A 24 -3.91 4.34 -5.85
N ARG A 25 -4.39 3.59 -4.85
CA ARG A 25 -4.52 4.06 -3.46
C ARG A 25 -3.16 4.37 -2.85
N LEU A 26 -2.19 3.46 -2.95
CA LEU A 26 -0.84 3.66 -2.46
C LEU A 26 -0.23 4.93 -3.05
N LYS A 27 -0.39 5.17 -4.36
CA LYS A 27 0.05 6.40 -5.01
C LYS A 27 -0.62 7.65 -4.44
N SER A 28 -1.92 7.60 -4.17
CA SER A 28 -2.65 8.68 -3.53
C SER A 28 -2.14 8.97 -2.10
N HIS A 29 -1.88 7.92 -1.31
CA HIS A 29 -1.31 8.05 0.02
C HIS A 29 0.09 8.65 0.00
N MET A 30 0.98 8.20 -0.91
CA MET A 30 2.32 8.79 -1.09
C MET A 30 2.26 10.28 -1.44
N GLN A 31 1.35 10.69 -2.32
CA GLN A 31 1.14 12.09 -2.65
C GLN A 31 0.64 12.90 -1.44
N THR A 32 -0.25 12.31 -0.64
CA THR A 32 -0.80 12.95 0.57
C THR A 32 0.26 13.09 1.66
N LEU A 33 1.13 12.09 1.84
CA LEU A 33 2.27 12.14 2.75
C LEU A 33 3.22 13.26 2.34
N ARG A 34 3.61 13.30 1.06
CA ARG A 34 4.48 14.35 0.51
C ARG A 34 3.91 15.76 0.72
N LYS A 35 2.63 15.97 0.38
CA LYS A 35 1.95 17.25 0.63
C LYS A 35 1.91 17.61 2.10
N THR A 36 1.82 16.62 3.00
CA THR A 36 1.82 16.85 4.44
C THR A 36 3.21 17.28 4.94
N LEU A 37 4.28 16.68 4.40
CA LEU A 37 5.67 17.07 4.69
C LEU A 37 6.01 18.49 4.19
N GLU A 38 5.43 18.91 3.07
CA GLU A 38 5.67 20.24 2.48
C GLU A 38 4.93 21.38 3.23
N LYS A 39 4.02 21.05 4.16
CA LYS A 39 3.35 22.06 4.98
C LYS A 39 4.27 22.60 6.06
N THR A 40 4.42 23.91 6.12
CA THR A 40 5.16 24.64 7.16
C THR A 40 4.40 24.83 8.47
N GLU A 41 3.20 24.24 8.60
CA GLU A 41 2.44 24.30 9.84
C GLU A 41 3.22 23.57 10.94
N SER A 42 3.43 24.23 12.08
CA SER A 42 4.14 23.65 13.23
C SER A 42 3.11 23.32 14.31
N GLY A 43 2.88 22.04 14.59
CA GLY A 43 1.99 21.62 15.66
C GLY A 43 1.80 20.10 15.77
N ASN A 44 1.41 19.62 16.97
CA ASN A 44 1.25 18.20 17.34
C ASN A 44 0.30 17.36 16.45
N GLY A 45 -0.46 17.97 15.54
CA GLY A 45 -1.40 17.26 14.67
C GLY A 45 -0.78 16.60 13.44
N ILE A 46 0.43 17.02 13.05
CA ILE A 46 1.06 16.56 11.81
C ILE A 46 1.63 15.16 11.95
N GLY A 47 2.29 14.84 13.08
CA GLY A 47 2.79 13.48 13.39
C GLY A 47 1.70 12.42 13.28
N LYS A 48 0.62 12.58 14.05
CA LYS A 48 -0.58 11.73 13.99
C LYS A 48 -1.18 11.58 12.58
N LYS A 49 -1.22 12.66 11.81
CA LYS A 49 -1.73 12.60 10.43
C LYS A 49 -0.80 11.79 9.53
N MET A 50 0.51 11.94 9.66
CA MET A 50 1.49 11.16 8.91
C MET A 50 1.45 9.69 9.31
N ASP A 51 1.31 9.38 10.61
CA ASP A 51 1.16 7.99 11.09
C ASP A 51 -0.08 7.33 10.47
N PHE A 52 -1.22 8.01 10.43
CA PHE A 52 -2.41 7.51 9.74
C PHE A 52 -2.15 7.21 8.24
N ILE A 53 -1.49 8.12 7.53
CA ILE A 53 -1.19 7.91 6.10
C ILE A 53 -0.29 6.70 5.90
N VAL A 54 0.74 6.54 6.73
CA VAL A 54 1.69 5.43 6.66
C VAL A 54 1.04 4.10 7.03
N GLN A 55 0.09 4.09 7.98
CA GLN A 55 -0.73 2.92 8.28
C GLN A 55 -1.56 2.47 7.07
N GLU A 56 -2.21 3.42 6.38
CA GLU A 56 -2.97 3.10 5.16
C GLU A 56 -2.04 2.60 4.04
N MET A 57 -0.85 3.17 3.87
CA MET A 57 0.15 2.65 2.91
C MET A 57 0.53 1.20 3.23
N ASN A 58 0.71 0.84 4.51
CA ASN A 58 0.99 -0.53 4.92
C ASN A 58 -0.19 -1.47 4.60
N ARG A 59 -1.43 -1.02 4.80
CA ARG A 59 -2.63 -1.77 4.42
C ARG A 59 -2.63 -2.10 2.93
N GLU A 60 -2.38 -1.11 2.06
CA GLU A 60 -2.32 -1.35 0.61
C GLU A 60 -1.19 -2.34 0.25
N ALA A 61 0.00 -2.18 0.85
CA ALA A 61 1.11 -3.09 0.63
C ALA A 61 0.82 -4.55 1.07
N ASN A 62 0.09 -4.74 2.17
CA ASN A 62 -0.34 -6.08 2.61
C ASN A 62 -1.32 -6.71 1.63
N THR A 63 -2.28 -5.93 1.12
CA THR A 63 -3.23 -6.46 0.13
C THR A 63 -2.52 -6.83 -1.17
N ILE A 64 -1.60 -6.00 -1.67
CA ILE A 64 -0.75 -6.33 -2.85
C ILE A 64 -0.04 -7.67 -2.64
N LEU A 65 0.64 -7.84 -1.50
CA LEU A 65 1.36 -9.07 -1.21
C LEU A 65 0.43 -10.29 -1.15
N SER A 66 -0.78 -10.14 -0.59
CA SER A 66 -1.75 -11.23 -0.46
C SER A 66 -2.39 -11.67 -1.78
N LYS A 67 -2.47 -10.77 -2.77
CA LYS A 67 -3.04 -11.02 -4.10
C LYS A 67 -2.00 -11.46 -5.13
N THR A 68 -0.71 -11.33 -4.82
CA THR A 68 0.37 -11.61 -5.76
C THR A 68 0.93 -13.02 -5.59
N SER A 69 1.05 -13.77 -6.70
CA SER A 69 1.74 -15.06 -6.75
C SER A 69 3.14 -14.99 -7.39
N ASP A 70 3.50 -13.84 -7.95
CA ASP A 70 4.82 -13.61 -8.57
C ASP A 70 5.87 -13.30 -7.50
N ILE A 71 6.98 -14.03 -7.53
CA ILE A 71 8.06 -13.90 -6.52
C ILE A 71 8.72 -12.53 -6.60
N ALA A 72 8.99 -12.00 -7.79
CA ALA A 72 9.66 -10.72 -7.96
C ALA A 72 8.79 -9.56 -7.46
N ILE A 73 7.47 -9.63 -7.66
CA ILE A 73 6.54 -8.64 -7.08
C ILE A 73 6.45 -8.80 -5.56
N SER A 74 6.45 -10.02 -5.05
CA SER A 74 6.44 -10.30 -3.60
C SER A 74 7.67 -9.71 -2.91
N GLU A 75 8.86 -9.92 -3.47
CA GLU A 75 10.13 -9.35 -2.96
C GLU A 75 10.08 -7.82 -2.93
N ARG A 76 9.67 -7.19 -4.05
CA ARG A 76 9.50 -5.72 -4.10
C ARG A 76 8.48 -5.20 -3.09
N THR A 77 7.42 -5.96 -2.82
CA THR A 77 6.39 -5.56 -1.85
C THR A 77 6.90 -5.69 -0.41
N VAL A 78 7.76 -6.68 -0.13
CA VAL A 78 8.44 -6.80 1.17
C VAL A 78 9.40 -5.63 1.39
N GLU A 79 10.17 -5.23 0.37
CA GLU A 79 11.01 -4.03 0.43
C GLU A 79 10.18 -2.77 0.68
N LEU A 80 9.08 -2.58 -0.06
CA LEU A 80 8.15 -1.48 0.16
C LEU A 80 7.67 -1.42 1.62
N LYS A 81 7.27 -2.56 2.20
CA LYS A 81 6.85 -2.62 3.61
C LYS A 81 7.98 -2.22 4.57
N SER A 82 9.22 -2.61 4.28
CA SER A 82 10.37 -2.19 5.08
C SER A 82 10.57 -0.67 5.02
N GLU A 83 10.46 -0.06 3.85
CA GLU A 83 10.57 1.40 3.71
C GLU A 83 9.41 2.14 4.40
N ILE A 84 8.18 1.61 4.35
CA ILE A 84 7.03 2.15 5.07
C ILE A 84 7.28 2.16 6.59
N GLU A 85 7.85 1.07 7.15
CA GLU A 85 8.13 1.00 8.58
C GLU A 85 9.25 1.97 8.99
N LYS A 86 10.31 2.11 8.18
CA LYS A 86 11.36 3.12 8.43
C LYS A 86 10.79 4.54 8.48
N VAL A 87 9.86 4.87 7.57
CA VAL A 87 9.17 6.16 7.59
C VAL A 87 8.32 6.31 8.86
N ARG A 88 7.63 5.25 9.26
CA ARG A 88 6.84 5.22 10.50
C ARG A 88 7.68 5.50 11.74
N GLU A 89 8.82 4.83 11.87
CA GLU A 89 9.78 5.04 12.97
C GLU A 89 10.26 6.50 12.99
N GLN A 90 10.57 7.10 11.84
CA GLN A 90 10.94 8.52 11.76
C GLN A 90 9.82 9.44 12.24
N ILE A 91 8.56 9.16 11.90
CA ILE A 91 7.41 9.95 12.36
C ILE A 91 7.29 9.87 13.89
N GLN A 92 7.41 8.69 14.47
CA GLN A 92 7.31 8.49 15.92
C GLN A 92 8.47 9.13 16.69
N ASN A 93 9.67 9.18 16.11
CA ASN A 93 10.84 9.83 16.72
C ASN A 93 10.75 11.37 16.73
N LEU A 94 9.83 11.96 15.95
CA LEU A 94 9.61 13.41 15.89
C LEU A 94 8.50 13.89 16.84
N GLU A 95 7.73 12.96 17.43
CA GLU A 95 6.72 13.25 18.46
C GLU A 95 7.35 13.37 19.86
#